data_AF-F4HC60-F1
#
_entry.id   AF-F4HC60-F1
#
_cell.length_a   1.000
_cell.length_b   1.000
_cell.length_c   1.000
_cell.angle_alpha   90.00
_cell.angle_beta   90.00
_cell.angle_gamma   90.00
#
_symmetry.space_group_name_H-M   'P 1'
#
loop_
_entity.id
_entity.type
_entity.pdbx_description
1 polymer ?
#
loop_
_entity_poly.entity_id
_entity_poly.type
_entity_poly.pdbx_seq_one_letter_code
_entity_poly.pdbx_strand_id
1 'polypeptide(L)' 'MKITKEDLVEQLADVWTQIEYAIWLLHEDKPEDAARMVRLGMKDAAKVERKLKLLANH' A
#
# COMPACT_ATOMS: atom_id res chain seq x y z
N MET A 1 -11.58 -8.61 -15.95
CA MET A 1 -10.15 -8.88 -15.66
C MET A 1 -10.11 -9.78 -14.42
N LYS A 2 -9.50 -10.97 -14.51
CA LYS A 2 -9.40 -11.90 -13.36
C LYS A 2 -8.23 -11.42 -12.49
N ILE A 3 -8.47 -11.11 -11.22
CA ILE A 3 -7.41 -10.71 -10.28
C ILE A 3 -6.53 -11.93 -10.02
N THR A 4 -5.22 -11.80 -10.22
CA THR A 4 -4.25 -12.87 -9.96
C THR A 4 -3.62 -12.70 -8.59
N LYS A 5 -2.99 -13.78 -8.09
CA LYS A 5 -2.15 -13.72 -6.87
C LYS A 5 -0.96 -12.76 -7.08
N GLU A 6 -0.36 -12.76 -8.28
CA GLU A 6 0.77 -11.91 -8.64
C GLU A 6 0.38 -10.43 -8.61
N ASP A 7 -0.80 -10.07 -9.16
CA ASP A 7 -1.32 -8.69 -9.10
C ASP A 7 -1.44 -8.17 -7.66
N LEU A 8 -1.77 -9.06 -6.71
CA LEU A 8 -1.91 -8.70 -5.30
C LEU A 8 -0.56 -8.59 -4.60
N VAL A 9 0.41 -9.43 -4.97
CA VAL A 9 1.79 -9.33 -4.48
C VAL A 9 2.40 -8.01 -4.92
N GLU A 10 2.25 -7.63 -6.20
CA GLU A 10 2.74 -6.35 -6.73
C GLU A 10 2.09 -5.16 -6.00
N GLN A 11 0.77 -5.19 -5.80
CA GLN A 11 0.09 -4.11 -5.08
C GLN A 11 0.50 -4.02 -3.60
N LEU A 12 0.81 -5.15 -2.95
CA LEU A 12 1.35 -5.16 -1.60
C LEU A 12 2.78 -4.58 -1.55
N ALA A 13 3.60 -4.86 -2.56
CA ALA A 13 4.92 -4.28 -2.70
C ALA A 13 4.86 -2.76 -2.91
N ASP A 14 3.89 -2.25 -3.67
CA ASP A 14 3.66 -0.82 -3.83
C ASP A 14 3.29 -0.15 -2.50
N VAL A 15 2.38 -0.76 -1.73
CA VAL A 15 2.02 -0.29 -0.38
C VAL A 15 3.24 -0.24 0.51
N TRP A 16 4.07 -1.29 0.51
CA TRP A 16 5.30 -1.36 1.29
C TRP A 16 6.27 -0.23 0.92
N THR A 17 6.48 -0.02 -0.38
CA THR A 17 7.35 1.06 -0.90
C THR A 17 6.88 2.44 -0.42
N GLN A 18 5.57 2.68 -0.36
CA GLN A 18 5.01 3.93 0.15
C GLN A 18 5.28 4.12 1.66
N ILE A 19 5.28 3.03 2.44
CA ILE A 19 5.65 3.06 3.87
C ILE A 19 7.15 3.30 4.04
N GLU A 20 8.01 2.63 3.27
CA GLU A 20 9.45 2.88 3.29
C GLU A 20 9.78 4.33 2.97
N TYR A 21 9.13 4.90 1.95
CA TYR A 21 9.34 6.30 1.59
C TYR A 21 8.85 7.26 2.68
N ALA A 22 7.77 6.93 3.38
CA ALA A 22 7.33 7.70 4.55
C ALA A 22 8.38 7.70 5.67
N ILE A 23 9.00 6.54 5.95
CA ILE A 23 10.08 6.43 6.94
C ILE A 23 11.28 7.28 6.52
N TRP A 24 11.69 7.20 5.25
CA TRP A 24 12.76 8.03 4.72
C TRP A 24 12.45 9.53 4.86
N LEU A 25 11.23 9.96 4.53
CA LEU A 25 10.81 11.36 4.70
C LEU A 25 10.80 11.82 6.16
N LEU A 26 10.51 10.93 7.12
CA LEU A 26 10.64 11.24 8.54
C LEU A 26 12.10 11.45 8.95
N HIS A 27 13.03 10.66 8.41
CA HIS A 27 14.47 10.86 8.64
C HIS A 27 15.00 12.17 8.04
N GLU A 28 14.35 12.68 6.99
CA GLU A 28 14.66 13.96 6.35
C GLU A 28 13.94 15.15 7.00
N ASP A 29 13.35 14.98 8.19
CA ASP A 29 12.56 15.99 8.91
C ASP A 29 11.38 16.58 8.08
N LYS A 30 10.75 15.75 7.23
CA LYS A 30 9.58 16.12 6.39
C LYS A 30 8.29 15.40 6.85
N PRO A 31 7.75 15.71 8.05
CA PRO A 31 6.63 14.96 8.63
C PRO A 31 5.32 15.10 7.84
N GLU A 32 5.07 16.24 7.18
CA GLU A 32 3.86 16.43 6.37
C GLU A 32 3.84 15.56 5.12
N ASP A 33 4.99 15.46 4.44
CA ASP A 33 5.15 14.60 3.27
C ASP A 33 5.11 13.12 3.69
N ALA A 34 5.75 12.76 4.80
CA ALA A 34 5.66 11.42 5.36
C ALA A 34 4.20 11.03 5.68
N ALA A 35 3.44 11.91 6.34
CA ALA A 35 2.03 11.69 6.62
C ALA A 35 1.18 11.56 5.35
N ARG A 36 1.56 12.25 4.25
CA ARG A 36 0.92 12.09 2.94
C ARG A 36 1.19 10.69 2.37
N MET A 37 2.44 10.21 2.44
CA MET A 37 2.82 8.88 1.97
C MET A 37 2.17 7.75 2.77
N VAL A 38 2.08 7.87 4.10
CA VAL A 38 1.33 6.91 4.93
C VAL A 38 -0.14 6.85 4.51
N ARG A 39 -0.78 8.01 4.27
CA ARG A 39 -2.19 8.05 3.83
C ARG A 39 -2.41 7.39 2.47
N LEU A 40 -1.47 7.57 1.53
CA LEU A 40 -1.49 6.86 0.25
C LEU A 40 -1.37 5.35 0.47
N GLY A 41 -0.40 4.92 1.30
CA GLY A 41 -0.17 3.51 1.64
C GLY A 41 -1.40 2.85 2.20
N MET A 42 -2.05 3.50 3.17
CA MET A 42 -3.28 2.99 3.77
C MET A 42 -4.44 2.90 2.76
N LYS A 43 -4.58 3.88 1.87
CA LYS A 43 -5.62 3.87 0.83
C LYS A 43 -5.43 2.70 -0.14
N ASP A 44 -4.20 2.42 -0.53
CA ASP A 44 -3.88 1.33 -1.44
C ASP A 44 -3.97 -0.02 -0.73
N ALA A 45 -3.51 -0.12 0.52
CA ALA A 45 -3.69 -1.30 1.37
C ALA A 45 -5.17 -1.69 1.51
N ALA A 46 -6.06 -0.72 1.73
CA ALA A 46 -7.50 -0.96 1.81
C ALA A 46 -8.09 -1.46 0.47
N LYS A 47 -7.52 -1.08 -0.68
CA LYS A 47 -7.92 -1.66 -1.98
C LYS A 47 -7.46 -3.12 -2.08
N VAL A 48 -6.22 -3.43 -1.71
CA VAL A 48 -5.71 -4.80 -1.72
C VAL A 48 -6.53 -5.70 -0.78
N GLU A 49 -6.82 -5.23 0.44
CA GLU A 49 -7.63 -5.97 1.42
C GLU A 49 -9.01 -6.34 0.84
N ARG A 50 -9.68 -5.41 0.16
CA ARG A 50 -10.96 -5.70 -0.51
C ARG A 50 -10.83 -6.79 -1.58
N LYS A 51 -9.76 -6.77 -2.36
CA LYS A 51 -9.51 -7.80 -3.39
C LYS A 51 -9.21 -9.16 -2.78
N LEU A 52 -8.42 -9.20 -1.69
CA LEU A 52 -8.16 -10.41 -0.93
C LEU A 52 -9.44 -11.02 -0.36
N LYS A 53 -10.35 -10.21 0.20
CA LYS A 53 -11.67 -10.67 0.67
C LYS A 53 -12.51 -11.28 -0.45
N LEU A 54 -12.47 -10.70 -1.65
CA LEU A 54 -13.17 -11.27 -2.81
C LEU A 54 -12.59 -12.64 -3.19
N LEU A 55 -11.26 -12.79 -3.19
CA LEU A 55 -10.62 -14.08 -3.48
C LEU A 55 -10.85 -15.15 -2.41
N ALA A 56 -10.98 -14.75 -1.13
CA ALA A 56 -11.21 -15.70 -0.04
C ALA A 56 -12.68 -16.18 0.08
N ASN A 57 -13.62 -15.39 -0.46
CA ASN A 57 -15.05 -15.71 -0.48
C ASN A 57 -15.50 -16.38 -1.80
N HIS A 58 -14.57 -16.65 -2.71
CA HIS A 58 -14.75 -17.39 -3.96
C HIS A 58 -13.98 -18.71 -3.92
#